data_AF-A0A1H4PAI9-F1
#
_entry.id   AF-A0A1H4PAI9-F1
#
_cell.length_a   1.000
_cell.length_b   1.000
_cell.length_c   1.000
_cell.angle_alpha   90.00
_cell.angle_beta   90.00
_cell.angle_gamma   90.00
#
_symmetry.space_group_name_H-M   'P 1'
#
loop_
_entity.id
_entity.type
_entity.pdbx_description
1 polymer ?
#
loop_
_entity_poly.entity_id
_entity_poly.type
_entity_poly.pdbx_seq_one_letter_code
_entity_poly.pdbx_strand_id
1 'polypeptide(L)'
;MRLPSLSVRLHDLVFRLPATPVLRLPQVAKIRMFRLRGVEEWVLIASIFGYLAICVAVYFGYVRSWIEGDSIVRIGADSDRYWAAAKAVGELDSDKLVSLTGNFLGPVAIAYLFRDGIFVMVFNILLFGLALKIAASIPNLYKVRFACLMLLNAELLPSITTLNKEIIALFASVLAAKYLTSVRPTKLLLFWMFLFAFLARWEQAFVLALFFLQRLCFRRRPKAAVWLLIAAITLAYPIAFKLLGVSSSLFDAILANGGLITSLNQIQENFGFPLVLAPKILMNLAGRLASLGDYISGSFLANGLDDPQQQLFQPLGCLAYMIVFAWAFWKGRYRMDRPLILLATLTLIITAATPFIQPRYVYGPYTLVCLELCLPRVRRSDGAYLRQPDRLELSK
;
A
#
# COMPACT_ATOMS: atom_id res chain seq x y z
N MET A 1 14.79 78.16 33.35
CA MET A 1 14.97 76.69 33.48
C MET A 1 13.61 76.05 33.67
N ARG A 2 13.09 75.33 32.65
CA ARG A 2 11.82 74.60 32.73
C ARG A 2 12.12 73.11 32.90
N LEU A 3 11.63 72.51 33.97
CA LEU A 3 11.71 71.06 34.20
C LEU A 3 10.74 70.35 33.23
N PRO A 4 11.15 69.22 32.63
CA PRO A 4 10.28 68.44 31.77
C PRO A 4 9.25 67.68 32.62
N SER A 5 7.98 67.85 32.29
CA SER A 5 6.86 67.12 32.90
C SER A 5 6.87 65.66 32.40
N LEU A 6 7.34 64.75 33.25
CA LEU A 6 7.22 63.31 33.06
C LEU A 6 5.77 62.90 33.36
N SER A 7 4.94 62.81 32.31
CA SER A 7 3.62 62.18 32.40
C SER A 7 3.78 60.67 32.21
N VAL A 8 3.98 59.96 33.32
CA VAL A 8 3.93 58.50 33.34
C VAL A 8 2.46 58.09 33.23
N ARG A 9 2.05 57.58 32.06
CA ARG A 9 0.72 56.99 31.87
C ARG A 9 0.63 55.68 32.65
N LEU A 10 -0.06 55.72 33.78
CA LEU A 10 -0.33 54.57 34.67
C LEU A 10 -1.35 53.56 34.11
N HIS A 11 -1.70 53.63 32.81
CA HIS A 11 -2.75 52.79 32.22
C HIS A 11 -2.29 51.43 31.67
N ASP A 12 -0.99 51.13 31.67
CA ASP A 12 -0.47 49.87 31.11
C ASP A 12 -0.20 48.76 32.16
N LEU A 13 -0.54 48.99 33.43
CA LEU A 13 -0.57 47.95 34.48
C LEU A 13 -1.93 47.24 34.51
N VAL A 14 -2.44 46.85 33.33
CA VAL A 14 -3.45 45.79 33.29
C VAL A 14 -2.71 44.50 33.60
N PHE A 15 -2.79 44.09 34.87
CA PHE A 15 -2.49 42.73 35.32
C PHE A 15 -3.22 41.76 34.38
N ARG A 16 -2.52 41.26 33.36
CA ARG A 16 -2.97 40.11 32.58
C ARG A 16 -2.88 38.94 33.53
N LEU A 17 -3.97 38.68 34.25
CA LEU A 17 -4.17 37.41 34.94
C LEU A 17 -3.81 36.31 33.94
N PRO A 18 -2.89 35.39 34.27
CA PRO A 18 -2.57 34.28 33.40
C PRO A 18 -3.89 33.58 33.09
N ALA A 19 -4.30 33.60 31.82
CA ALA A 19 -5.53 32.98 31.39
C ALA A 19 -5.52 31.55 31.94
N THR A 20 -6.44 31.27 32.86
CA THR A 20 -6.59 29.92 33.41
C THR A 20 -6.68 28.98 32.23
N PRO A 21 -5.85 27.93 32.15
CA PRO A 21 -5.91 26.99 31.04
C PRO A 21 -7.31 26.39 31.08
N VAL A 22 -8.20 26.88 30.22
CA VAL A 22 -9.52 26.30 30.04
C VAL A 22 -9.23 24.89 29.55
N LEU A 23 -9.38 23.95 30.48
CA LEU A 23 -9.25 22.52 30.23
C LEU A 23 -10.39 22.19 29.26
N ARG A 24 -10.13 22.36 27.96
CA ARG A 24 -11.05 21.94 26.91
C ARG A 24 -11.10 20.44 27.01
N LEU A 25 -12.08 19.95 27.79
CA LEU A 25 -12.45 18.54 27.79
C LEU A 25 -12.49 18.10 26.33
N PRO A 26 -11.77 17.03 25.95
CA PRO A 26 -11.79 16.54 24.59
C PRO A 26 -13.26 16.39 24.23
N GLN A 27 -13.74 17.12 23.22
CA GLN A 27 -15.12 17.01 22.77
C GLN A 27 -15.36 15.53 22.50
N VAL A 28 -16.04 14.87 23.43
CA VAL A 28 -16.38 13.46 23.31
C VAL A 28 -17.15 13.40 22.01
N ALA A 29 -16.58 12.70 21.03
CA ALA A 29 -17.11 12.65 19.68
C ALA A 29 -18.55 12.16 19.80
N LYS A 30 -19.53 13.08 19.76
CA LYS A 30 -20.95 12.74 19.82
C LYS A 30 -21.12 11.65 18.78
N ILE A 31 -21.53 10.46 19.23
CA ILE A 31 -21.74 9.30 18.38
C ILE A 31 -22.87 9.68 17.42
N ARG A 32 -22.51 10.23 16.26
CA ARG A 32 -23.42 10.68 15.20
C ARG A 32 -23.96 9.48 14.43
N MET A 33 -24.40 8.43 15.12
CA MET A 33 -24.94 7.24 14.47
C MET A 33 -26.25 7.54 13.73
N PHE A 34 -26.99 8.55 14.18
CA PHE A 34 -28.34 8.88 13.68
C PHE A 34 -28.43 10.14 12.80
N ARG A 35 -27.32 10.63 12.24
CA ARG A 35 -27.46 11.64 11.17
C ARG A 35 -28.05 10.97 9.93
N LEU A 36 -29.10 11.55 9.37
CA LEU A 36 -29.65 11.16 8.07
C LEU A 36 -28.50 11.10 7.06
N ARG A 37 -28.24 9.88 6.59
CA ARG A 37 -27.20 9.59 5.60
C ARG A 37 -27.78 9.79 4.21
N GLY A 38 -26.98 10.35 3.30
CA GLY A 38 -27.38 10.44 1.90
C GLY A 38 -27.55 9.05 1.27
N VAL A 39 -28.29 8.98 0.17
CA VAL A 39 -28.52 7.72 -0.58
C VAL A 39 -27.20 7.05 -0.97
N GLU A 40 -26.19 7.83 -1.37
CA GLU A 40 -24.85 7.33 -1.73
C GLU A 40 -24.17 6.56 -0.57
N GLU A 41 -24.35 7.02 0.67
CA GLU A 41 -23.77 6.35 1.83
C GLU A 41 -24.48 5.02 2.11
N TRP A 42 -25.79 4.94 1.91
CA TRP A 42 -26.54 3.69 2.04
C TRP A 42 -26.18 2.68 0.96
N VAL A 43 -26.09 3.13 -0.30
CA VAL A 43 -25.61 2.29 -1.41
C VAL A 43 -24.22 1.75 -1.11
N LEU A 44 -23.33 2.59 -0.55
CA LEU A 44 -22.00 2.16 -0.17
C LEU A 44 -22.03 1.09 0.94
N ILE A 45 -22.80 1.32 2.00
CA ILE A 45 -22.93 0.39 3.12
C ILE A 45 -23.45 -0.96 2.59
N ALA A 46 -24.53 -0.93 1.80
CA ALA A 46 -25.09 -2.11 1.16
C ALA A 46 -24.06 -2.83 0.27
N SER A 47 -23.27 -2.08 -0.51
CA SER A 47 -22.22 -2.64 -1.37
C SER A 47 -21.12 -3.32 -0.55
N ILE A 48 -20.67 -2.71 0.56
CA ILE A 48 -19.66 -3.31 1.44
C ILE A 48 -20.22 -4.57 2.10
N PHE A 49 -21.44 -4.52 2.65
CA PHE A 49 -22.05 -5.70 3.28
C PHE A 49 -22.31 -6.82 2.28
N GLY A 50 -22.83 -6.50 1.09
CA GLY A 50 -23.00 -7.46 0.00
C GLY A 50 -21.68 -8.09 -0.43
N TYR A 51 -20.62 -7.28 -0.55
CA TYR A 51 -19.28 -7.77 -0.86
C TYR A 51 -18.73 -8.69 0.23
N LEU A 52 -18.86 -8.32 1.51
CA LEU A 52 -18.44 -9.16 2.62
C LEU A 52 -19.24 -10.47 2.69
N ALA A 53 -20.54 -10.44 2.38
CA ALA A 53 -21.36 -11.64 2.27
C ALA A 53 -20.87 -12.57 1.15
N ILE A 54 -20.47 -12.00 -0.01
CA ILE A 54 -19.83 -12.75 -1.09
C ILE A 54 -18.50 -13.37 -0.61
N CYS A 55 -17.65 -12.61 0.09
CA CYS A 55 -16.41 -13.16 0.66
C CYS A 55 -16.66 -14.34 1.59
N VAL A 56 -17.64 -14.23 2.50
CA VAL A 56 -18.02 -15.32 3.41
C VAL A 56 -18.55 -16.53 2.64
N ALA A 57 -19.40 -16.31 1.63
CA ALA A 57 -19.91 -17.39 0.79
C ALA A 57 -18.79 -18.10 0.02
N VAL A 58 -17.86 -17.35 -0.58
CA VAL A 58 -16.69 -17.91 -1.28
C VAL A 58 -15.78 -18.66 -0.31
N TYR A 59 -15.63 -18.15 0.92
CA TYR A 59 -14.84 -18.83 1.94
C TYR A 59 -15.38 -20.23 2.24
N PHE A 60 -16.68 -20.33 2.58
CA PHE A 60 -17.29 -21.61 2.90
C PHE A 60 -17.49 -22.52 1.69
N GLY A 61 -17.71 -21.95 0.50
CA GLY A 61 -17.94 -22.73 -0.72
C GLY A 61 -16.67 -23.29 -1.36
N TYR A 62 -15.51 -22.64 -1.17
CA TYR A 62 -14.28 -23.01 -1.89
C TYR A 62 -13.01 -22.93 -1.04
N VAL A 63 -12.79 -21.84 -0.30
CA VAL A 63 -11.51 -21.62 0.42
C VAL A 63 -11.32 -22.64 1.53
N ARG A 64 -12.36 -22.94 2.30
CA ARG A 64 -12.29 -23.88 3.42
C ARG A 64 -11.86 -25.27 2.95
N SER A 65 -12.56 -25.83 1.96
CA SER A 65 -12.22 -27.12 1.37
C SER A 65 -10.81 -27.15 0.79
N TRP A 66 -10.36 -26.05 0.20
CA TRP A 66 -8.99 -25.95 -0.31
C TRP A 66 -7.93 -25.97 0.80
N ILE A 67 -8.15 -25.24 1.90
CA ILE A 67 -7.23 -25.23 3.06
C ILE A 67 -7.18 -26.61 3.74
N GLU A 68 -8.32 -27.31 3.80
CA GLU A 68 -8.44 -28.66 4.37
C GLU A 68 -7.83 -29.74 3.46
N GLY A 69 -7.61 -29.43 2.17
CA GLY A 69 -7.03 -30.35 1.17
C GLY A 69 -8.05 -31.16 0.38
N ASP A 70 -9.34 -30.88 0.56
CA ASP A 70 -10.47 -31.58 -0.08
C ASP A 70 -10.76 -31.05 -1.49
N SER A 71 -10.20 -29.91 -1.87
CA SER A 71 -10.38 -29.29 -3.18
C SER A 71 -9.06 -28.85 -3.78
N ILE A 72 -8.93 -29.06 -5.10
CA ILE A 72 -7.80 -28.55 -5.89
C ILE A 72 -7.99 -27.08 -6.29
N VAL A 73 -9.19 -26.51 -6.09
CA VAL A 73 -9.54 -25.16 -6.54
C VAL A 73 -8.83 -24.12 -5.69
N ARG A 74 -7.86 -23.42 -6.28
CA ARG A 74 -6.96 -22.50 -5.58
C ARG A 74 -7.41 -21.04 -5.67
N ILE A 75 -7.90 -20.50 -4.55
CA ILE A 75 -8.30 -19.09 -4.43
C ILE A 75 -7.19 -18.19 -3.85
N GLY A 76 -6.33 -18.72 -2.97
CA GLY A 76 -5.29 -17.92 -2.32
C GLY A 76 -3.98 -17.89 -3.10
N ALA A 77 -3.29 -16.75 -3.05
CA ALA A 77 -1.90 -16.65 -3.46
C ALA A 77 -0.96 -16.95 -2.29
N ASP A 78 -0.12 -17.97 -2.43
CA ASP A 78 0.89 -18.41 -1.44
C ASP A 78 0.32 -18.83 -0.05
N SER A 79 -1.00 -18.89 0.14
CA SER A 79 -1.59 -19.20 1.45
C SER A 79 -1.23 -20.61 1.93
N ASP A 80 -1.13 -21.57 1.01
CA ASP A 80 -0.63 -22.93 1.23
C ASP A 80 0.78 -22.91 1.83
N ARG A 81 1.67 -22.08 1.28
CA ARG A 81 3.05 -21.92 1.76
C ARG A 81 3.08 -21.32 3.16
N TYR A 82 2.20 -20.36 3.46
CA TYR A 82 2.12 -19.75 4.79
C TYR A 82 1.62 -20.75 5.84
N TRP A 83 0.59 -21.53 5.52
CA TRP A 83 0.09 -22.58 6.42
C TRP A 83 1.12 -23.70 6.62
N ALA A 84 1.79 -24.13 5.56
CA ALA A 84 2.87 -25.12 5.64
C ALA A 84 4.03 -24.61 6.51
N ALA A 85 4.48 -23.37 6.29
CA ALA A 85 5.51 -22.74 7.10
C ALA A 85 5.09 -22.63 8.58
N ALA A 86 3.83 -22.25 8.85
CA ALA A 86 3.31 -22.15 10.22
C ALA A 86 3.27 -23.49 10.95
N LYS A 87 2.93 -24.59 10.26
CA LYS A 87 2.99 -25.95 10.82
C LYS A 87 4.43 -26.36 11.13
N ALA A 88 5.37 -25.96 10.28
CA ALA A 88 6.78 -26.27 10.42
C ALA A 88 7.54 -25.36 11.40
N VAL A 89 6.94 -24.31 11.99
CA VAL A 89 7.62 -23.41 12.97
C VAL A 89 8.17 -24.17 14.19
N GLY A 90 7.59 -25.33 14.55
CA GLY A 90 8.14 -26.19 15.60
C GLY A 90 9.47 -26.88 15.23
N GLU A 91 9.79 -26.96 13.94
CA GLU A 91 10.94 -27.68 13.38
C GLU A 91 11.92 -26.77 12.61
N LEU A 92 11.49 -25.55 12.25
CA LEU A 92 12.28 -24.58 11.50
C LEU A 92 13.03 -23.64 12.42
N ASP A 93 14.33 -23.43 12.15
CA ASP A 93 15.08 -22.32 12.72
C ASP A 93 14.37 -20.98 12.43
N SER A 94 14.27 -20.14 13.47
CA SER A 94 13.63 -18.81 13.41
C SER A 94 14.14 -17.93 12.26
N ASP A 95 15.37 -18.17 11.84
CA ASP A 95 16.08 -17.39 10.82
C ASP A 95 15.52 -17.61 9.41
N LYS A 96 14.69 -18.64 9.20
CA LYS A 96 14.05 -18.93 7.90
C LYS A 96 12.75 -18.16 7.66
N LEU A 97 12.19 -17.49 8.68
CA LEU A 97 10.90 -16.77 8.58
C LEU A 97 11.01 -15.40 7.88
N VAL A 98 12.20 -14.79 7.91
CA VAL A 98 12.52 -13.56 7.19
C VAL A 98 13.76 -13.80 6.37
N SER A 99 13.61 -13.88 5.05
CA SER A 99 14.72 -14.00 4.12
C SER A 99 14.72 -12.87 3.10
N LEU A 100 15.85 -12.71 2.41
CA LEU A 100 15.95 -11.80 1.27
C LEU A 100 14.95 -12.15 0.15
N THR A 101 14.49 -13.40 0.09
CA THR A 101 13.62 -13.92 -0.97
C THR A 101 12.15 -14.03 -0.56
N GLY A 102 11.84 -13.94 0.74
CA GLY A 102 10.48 -14.09 1.23
C GLY A 102 10.28 -13.53 2.63
N ASN A 103 9.17 -12.82 2.81
CA ASN A 103 8.70 -12.41 4.12
C ASN A 103 7.51 -13.28 4.53
N PHE A 104 7.79 -14.29 5.36
CA PHE A 104 6.77 -15.18 5.90
C PHE A 104 6.27 -14.71 7.27
N LEU A 105 7.01 -13.85 7.96
CA LEU A 105 6.77 -13.47 9.35
C LEU A 105 5.33 -13.04 9.64
N GLY A 106 4.78 -12.09 8.88
CA GLY A 106 3.41 -11.61 9.12
C GLY A 106 2.35 -12.69 8.92
N PRO A 107 2.24 -13.30 7.72
CA PRO A 107 1.29 -14.38 7.46
C PRO A 107 1.46 -15.58 8.39
N VAL A 108 2.71 -16.00 8.69
CA VAL A 108 2.96 -17.12 9.60
C VAL A 108 2.56 -16.79 11.04
N ALA A 109 2.83 -15.57 11.53
CA ALA A 109 2.37 -15.16 12.85
C ALA A 109 0.84 -15.17 12.96
N ILE A 110 0.14 -14.75 11.91
CA ILE A 110 -1.33 -14.81 11.83
C ILE A 110 -1.82 -16.26 11.83
N ALA A 111 -1.26 -17.13 10.98
CA ALA A 111 -1.59 -18.56 10.96
C ALA A 111 -1.35 -19.22 12.33
N TYR A 112 -0.21 -18.92 12.96
CA TYR A 112 0.17 -19.48 14.24
C TYR A 112 -0.76 -19.04 15.38
N LEU A 113 -1.16 -17.75 15.37
CA LEU A 113 -2.06 -17.17 16.37
C LEU A 113 -3.48 -17.74 16.25
N PHE A 114 -4.02 -17.79 15.04
CA PHE A 114 -5.42 -18.14 14.82
C PHE A 114 -5.66 -19.63 14.59
N ARG A 115 -4.67 -20.36 14.05
CA ARG A 115 -4.66 -21.81 13.77
C ARG A 115 -5.75 -22.33 12.83
N ASP A 116 -6.76 -21.52 12.54
CA ASP A 116 -7.93 -21.86 11.74
C ASP A 116 -8.21 -20.76 10.70
N GLY A 117 -8.59 -21.16 9.48
CA GLY A 117 -8.86 -20.25 8.38
C GLY A 117 -10.04 -19.31 8.63
N ILE A 118 -11.05 -19.71 9.41
CA ILE A 118 -12.23 -18.89 9.72
C ILE A 118 -11.79 -17.68 10.53
N PHE A 119 -10.96 -17.89 11.56
CA PHE A 119 -10.46 -16.81 12.40
C PHE A 119 -9.53 -15.87 11.62
N VAL A 120 -8.74 -16.40 10.67
CA VAL A 120 -7.95 -15.57 9.74
C VAL A 120 -8.86 -14.69 8.87
N MET A 121 -9.93 -15.25 8.28
CA MET A 121 -10.89 -14.47 7.50
C MET A 121 -11.55 -13.37 8.36
N VAL A 122 -12.01 -13.70 9.57
CA VAL A 122 -12.60 -12.72 10.49
C VAL A 122 -11.60 -11.62 10.82
N PHE A 123 -10.34 -11.97 11.10
CA PHE A 123 -9.27 -11.00 11.31
C PHE A 123 -9.08 -10.07 10.10
N ASN A 124 -9.05 -10.62 8.89
CA ASN A 124 -8.90 -9.84 7.66
C ASN A 124 -10.09 -8.90 7.42
N ILE A 125 -11.33 -9.34 7.68
CA ILE A 125 -12.54 -8.49 7.60
C ILE A 125 -12.43 -7.33 8.60
N LEU A 126 -12.02 -7.59 9.83
CA LEU A 126 -11.82 -6.56 10.85
C LEU A 126 -10.71 -5.58 10.45
N LEU A 127 -9.60 -6.09 9.90
CA LEU A 127 -8.49 -5.26 9.42
C LEU A 127 -8.90 -4.38 8.24
N PHE A 128 -9.70 -4.90 7.30
CA PHE A 128 -10.29 -4.12 6.22
C PHE A 128 -11.23 -3.03 6.74
N GLY A 129 -12.14 -3.36 7.65
CA GLY A 129 -13.04 -2.40 8.28
C GLY A 129 -12.28 -1.30 9.02
N LEU A 130 -11.20 -1.66 9.72
CA LEU A 130 -10.31 -0.71 10.38
C LEU A 130 -9.58 0.18 9.37
N ALA A 131 -9.11 -0.37 8.26
CA ALA A 131 -8.51 0.40 7.17
C ALA A 131 -9.49 1.45 6.62
N LEU A 132 -10.73 1.05 6.30
CA LEU A 132 -11.76 1.98 5.83
C LEU A 132 -12.07 3.06 6.87
N LYS A 133 -12.16 2.70 8.15
CA LYS A 133 -12.37 3.64 9.26
C LYS A 133 -11.24 4.67 9.37
N ILE A 134 -9.99 4.22 9.28
CA ILE A 134 -8.81 5.11 9.32
C ILE A 134 -8.79 6.02 8.09
N ALA A 135 -9.04 5.49 6.89
CA ALA A 135 -9.14 6.27 5.67
C ALA A 135 -10.23 7.34 5.78
N ALA A 136 -11.41 6.99 6.30
CA ALA A 136 -12.51 7.93 6.53
C ALA A 136 -12.18 9.05 7.54
N SER A 137 -11.13 8.89 8.35
CA SER A 137 -10.62 9.92 9.25
C SER A 137 -9.63 10.90 8.58
N ILE A 138 -9.23 10.66 7.34
CA ILE A 138 -8.37 11.57 6.57
C ILE A 138 -9.21 12.81 6.18
N PRO A 139 -8.75 14.03 6.51
CA PRO A 139 -9.50 15.25 6.20
C PRO A 139 -9.81 15.38 4.71
N ASN A 140 -11.05 15.75 4.40
CA ASN A 140 -11.56 16.00 3.05
C ASN A 140 -11.52 14.81 2.07
N LEU A 141 -11.26 13.58 2.53
CA LEU A 141 -11.31 12.40 1.67
C LEU A 141 -12.75 12.11 1.22
N TYR A 142 -12.97 11.94 -0.09
CA TYR A 142 -14.23 11.44 -0.64
C TYR A 142 -14.38 9.93 -0.34
N LYS A 143 -14.99 9.62 0.81
CA LYS A 143 -15.05 8.26 1.40
C LYS A 143 -15.73 7.23 0.49
N VAL A 144 -16.89 7.59 -0.08
CA VAL A 144 -17.67 6.71 -0.96
C VAL A 144 -16.83 6.31 -2.16
N ARG A 145 -16.24 7.29 -2.86
CA ARG A 145 -15.37 7.05 -4.01
C ARG A 145 -14.16 6.18 -3.65
N PHE A 146 -13.53 6.42 -2.50
CA PHE A 146 -12.39 5.60 -2.06
C PHE A 146 -12.80 4.14 -1.86
N ALA A 147 -13.88 3.89 -1.13
CA ALA A 147 -14.36 2.54 -0.89
C ALA A 147 -14.81 1.85 -2.19
N CYS A 148 -15.50 2.54 -3.10
CA CYS A 148 -15.83 2.00 -4.43
C CYS A 148 -14.58 1.63 -5.23
N LEU A 149 -13.53 2.45 -5.19
CA LEU A 149 -12.26 2.10 -5.84
C LEU A 149 -11.65 0.85 -5.20
N MET A 150 -11.65 0.71 -3.88
CA MET A 150 -11.15 -0.50 -3.24
C MET A 150 -11.93 -1.76 -3.65
N LEU A 151 -13.26 -1.66 -3.77
CA LEU A 151 -14.13 -2.77 -4.21
C LEU A 151 -13.95 -3.13 -5.70
N LEU A 152 -13.46 -2.21 -6.53
CA LEU A 152 -13.16 -2.48 -7.94
C LEU A 152 -12.04 -3.50 -8.10
N ASN A 153 -11.16 -3.63 -7.10
CA ASN A 153 -10.04 -4.54 -7.18
C ASN A 153 -10.42 -5.96 -6.74
N ALA A 154 -10.44 -6.89 -7.68
CA ALA A 154 -10.79 -8.28 -7.44
C ALA A 154 -9.83 -8.99 -6.45
N GLU A 155 -8.58 -8.54 -6.31
CA GLU A 155 -7.60 -9.08 -5.34
C GLU A 155 -7.99 -8.80 -3.88
N LEU A 156 -8.92 -7.88 -3.62
CA LEU A 156 -9.46 -7.67 -2.28
C LEU A 156 -10.17 -8.92 -1.75
N LEU A 157 -10.82 -9.70 -2.62
CA LEU A 157 -11.56 -10.90 -2.22
C LEU A 157 -10.62 -11.96 -1.64
N PRO A 158 -9.61 -12.47 -2.38
CA PRO A 158 -8.66 -13.43 -1.83
C PRO A 158 -7.87 -12.83 -0.65
N SER A 159 -7.61 -11.52 -0.63
CA SER A 159 -6.98 -10.85 0.52
C SER A 159 -7.82 -10.90 1.79
N ILE A 160 -9.16 -10.91 1.68
CA ILE A 160 -10.07 -11.05 2.81
C ILE A 160 -10.26 -12.52 3.18
N THR A 161 -10.50 -13.39 2.20
CA THR A 161 -10.93 -14.76 2.45
C THR A 161 -9.78 -15.71 2.79
N THR A 162 -8.55 -15.42 2.38
CA THR A 162 -7.41 -16.33 2.59
C THR A 162 -6.33 -15.71 3.47
N LEU A 163 -5.38 -16.53 3.91
CA LEU A 163 -4.18 -16.05 4.56
C LEU A 163 -3.27 -15.38 3.53
N ASN A 164 -3.30 -14.05 3.47
CA ASN A 164 -2.60 -13.27 2.47
C ASN A 164 -2.00 -11.99 3.08
N LYS A 165 -0.79 -11.62 2.67
CA LYS A 165 -0.10 -10.41 3.16
C LYS A 165 -0.67 -9.11 2.56
N GLU A 166 -1.54 -9.22 1.56
CA GLU A 166 -2.06 -8.09 0.78
C GLU A 166 -2.98 -7.19 1.62
N ILE A 167 -3.76 -7.80 2.53
CA ILE A 167 -4.59 -7.08 3.48
C ILE A 167 -3.76 -6.25 4.48
N ILE A 168 -2.59 -6.78 4.87
CA ILE A 168 -1.63 -6.09 5.74
C ILE A 168 -0.98 -4.94 4.99
N ALA A 169 -0.61 -5.15 3.72
CA ALA A 169 -0.03 -4.13 2.86
C ALA A 169 -1.01 -2.95 2.62
N LEU A 170 -2.30 -3.25 2.39
CA LEU A 170 -3.38 -2.27 2.32
C LEU A 170 -3.47 -1.47 3.62
N PHE A 171 -3.50 -2.16 4.77
CA PHE A 171 -3.60 -1.50 6.06
C PHE A 171 -2.41 -0.56 6.30
N ALA A 172 -1.19 -1.02 6.04
CA ALA A 172 0.03 -0.22 6.13
C ALA A 172 -0.01 1.00 5.19
N SER A 173 -0.48 0.85 3.95
CA SER A 173 -0.63 1.96 3.00
C SER A 173 -1.66 3.00 3.47
N VAL A 174 -2.77 2.58 4.07
CA VAL A 174 -3.75 3.50 4.67
C VAL A 174 -3.16 4.24 5.87
N LEU A 175 -2.43 3.55 6.74
CA LEU A 175 -1.70 4.19 7.86
C LEU A 175 -0.70 5.21 7.35
N ALA A 176 0.07 4.88 6.31
CA ALA A 176 1.02 5.78 5.68
C ALA A 176 0.31 7.03 5.11
N ALA A 177 -0.80 6.84 4.41
CA ALA A 177 -1.58 7.97 3.91
C ALA A 177 -2.13 8.85 5.04
N LYS A 178 -2.66 8.25 6.11
CA LYS A 178 -3.11 8.98 7.30
C LYS A 178 -1.96 9.76 7.92
N TYR A 179 -0.79 9.16 8.06
CA TYR A 179 0.39 9.82 8.61
C TYR A 179 0.81 11.04 7.77
N LEU A 180 0.87 10.87 6.44
CA LEU A 180 1.33 11.91 5.51
C LEU A 180 0.32 13.05 5.32
N THR A 181 -0.96 12.81 5.54
CA THR A 181 -2.04 13.81 5.41
C THR A 181 -2.43 14.46 6.73
N SER A 182 -2.05 13.89 7.87
CA SER A 182 -2.38 14.45 9.20
C SER A 182 -1.62 15.74 9.50
N VAL A 183 -2.31 16.70 10.12
CA VAL A 183 -1.69 17.95 10.60
C VAL A 183 -0.68 17.67 11.72
N ARG A 184 -1.05 16.78 12.66
CA ARG A 184 -0.24 16.36 13.81
C ARG A 184 -0.07 14.83 13.84
N PRO A 185 0.85 14.27 13.03
CA PRO A 185 1.13 12.85 13.04
C PRO A 185 1.83 12.47 14.35
N THR A 186 1.45 11.33 14.90
CA THR A 186 2.01 10.83 16.16
C THR A 186 3.11 9.82 15.88
N LYS A 187 4.10 9.72 16.79
CA LYS A 187 5.14 8.68 16.74
C LYS A 187 4.53 7.27 16.82
N LEU A 188 3.42 7.13 17.53
CA LEU A 188 2.68 5.86 17.61
C LEU A 188 2.13 5.43 16.23
N LEU A 189 1.56 6.37 15.46
CA LEU A 189 1.09 6.07 14.10
C LEU A 189 2.26 5.69 13.19
N LEU A 190 3.41 6.35 13.34
CA LEU A 190 4.64 6.01 12.62
C LEU A 190 5.10 4.58 12.93
N PHE A 191 5.14 4.21 14.21
CA PHE A 191 5.50 2.87 14.66
C PHE A 191 4.59 1.80 14.04
N TRP A 192 3.27 1.96 14.17
CA TRP A 192 2.33 0.99 13.60
C TRP A 192 2.43 0.90 12.09
N MET A 193 2.60 2.02 11.39
CA MET A 193 2.81 2.02 9.95
C MET A 193 4.05 1.20 9.55
N PHE A 194 5.18 1.37 10.23
CA PHE A 194 6.39 0.59 9.97
C PHE A 194 6.23 -0.89 10.35
N LEU A 195 5.60 -1.18 11.49
CA LEU A 195 5.36 -2.55 11.93
C LEU A 195 4.50 -3.31 10.92
N PHE A 196 3.35 -2.76 10.53
CA PHE A 196 2.48 -3.41 9.57
C PHE A 196 3.09 -3.48 8.17
N ALA A 197 3.87 -2.47 7.77
CA ALA A 197 4.65 -2.57 6.54
C ALA A 197 5.63 -3.74 6.59
N PHE A 198 6.40 -3.88 7.68
CA PHE A 198 7.37 -4.96 7.86
C PHE A 198 6.70 -6.33 7.93
N LEU A 199 5.57 -6.47 8.63
CA LEU A 199 4.79 -7.71 8.66
C LEU A 199 4.22 -8.07 7.28
N ALA A 200 3.82 -7.08 6.48
CA ALA A 200 3.40 -7.33 5.10
C ALA A 200 4.59 -7.77 4.24
N ARG A 201 5.62 -6.93 4.15
CA ARG A 201 6.82 -7.09 3.31
C ARG A 201 7.95 -6.22 3.89
N TRP A 202 9.11 -6.79 4.21
CA TRP A 202 10.24 -6.00 4.69
C TRP A 202 10.66 -4.95 3.65
N GLU A 203 10.48 -5.23 2.36
CA GLU A 203 10.72 -4.32 1.25
C GLU A 203 9.81 -3.08 1.35
N GLN A 204 8.55 -3.24 1.78
CA GLN A 204 7.63 -2.12 1.97
C GLN A 204 8.08 -1.23 3.14
N ALA A 205 8.56 -1.82 4.24
CA ALA A 205 9.16 -1.06 5.34
C ALA A 205 10.44 -0.33 4.90
N PHE A 206 11.28 -0.97 4.10
CA PHE A 206 12.47 -0.37 3.53
C PHE A 206 12.13 0.80 2.61
N VAL A 207 11.13 0.67 1.72
CA VAL A 207 10.66 1.78 0.87
C VAL A 207 10.18 2.95 1.72
N LEU A 208 9.44 2.68 2.81
CA LEU A 208 9.01 3.73 3.74
C LEU A 208 10.21 4.43 4.38
N ALA A 209 11.21 3.69 4.84
CA ALA A 209 12.43 4.26 5.40
C ALA A 209 13.14 5.17 4.39
N LEU A 210 13.34 4.69 3.15
CA LEU A 210 13.91 5.48 2.06
C LEU A 210 13.09 6.72 1.75
N PHE A 211 11.75 6.61 1.75
CA PHE A 211 10.87 7.74 1.55
C PHE A 211 11.02 8.80 2.64
N PHE A 212 11.14 8.41 3.92
CA PHE A 212 11.38 9.39 4.99
C PHE A 212 12.76 10.01 4.93
N LEU A 213 13.80 9.21 4.66
CA LEU A 213 15.16 9.70 4.43
C LEU A 213 15.19 10.71 3.27
N GLN A 214 14.49 10.40 2.19
CA GLN A 214 14.30 11.29 1.05
C GLN A 214 13.65 12.60 1.46
N ARG A 215 12.62 12.59 2.30
CA ARG A 215 11.97 13.83 2.74
C ARG A 215 12.87 14.69 3.63
N LEU A 216 13.83 14.08 4.33
CA LEU A 216 14.84 14.81 5.10
C LEU A 216 15.87 15.45 4.17
N CYS A 217 16.45 14.69 3.24
CA CYS A 217 17.57 15.15 2.40
C CYS A 217 17.13 15.92 1.13
N PHE A 218 16.02 15.51 0.51
CA PHE A 218 15.57 15.95 -0.82
C PHE A 218 14.17 16.54 -0.80
N ARG A 219 13.76 17.17 0.30
CA ARG A 219 12.40 17.71 0.51
C ARG A 219 11.87 18.54 -0.67
N ARG A 220 12.74 19.29 -1.35
CA ARG A 220 12.38 20.18 -2.47
C ARG A 220 12.57 19.56 -3.86
N ARG A 221 13.18 18.37 -3.95
CA ARG A 221 13.58 17.74 -5.22
C ARG A 221 13.15 16.26 -5.26
N PRO A 222 11.85 15.95 -5.21
CA PRO A 222 11.37 14.57 -5.21
C PRO A 222 11.80 13.79 -6.46
N LYS A 223 11.89 14.46 -7.63
CA LYS A 223 12.41 13.86 -8.86
C LYS A 223 13.87 13.42 -8.74
N ALA A 224 14.71 14.19 -8.05
CA ALA A 224 16.12 13.85 -7.86
C ALA A 224 16.27 12.56 -7.03
N ALA A 225 15.39 12.35 -6.05
CA ALA A 225 15.40 11.13 -5.27
C ALA A 225 14.95 9.90 -6.06
N VAL A 226 13.97 10.06 -6.96
CA VAL A 226 13.61 8.99 -7.91
C VAL A 226 14.81 8.63 -8.78
N TRP A 227 15.50 9.63 -9.36
CA TRP A 227 16.71 9.37 -10.15
C TRP A 227 17.84 8.73 -9.34
N LEU A 228 18.04 9.17 -8.10
CA LEU A 228 19.04 8.59 -7.21
C LEU A 228 18.73 7.12 -6.90
N LEU A 229 17.46 6.78 -6.65
CA LEU A 229 17.04 5.39 -6.44
C LEU A 229 17.27 4.55 -7.70
N ILE A 230 16.91 5.07 -8.87
CA ILE A 230 17.15 4.38 -10.15
C ILE A 230 18.65 4.15 -10.34
N ALA A 231 19.50 5.15 -10.12
CA ALA A 231 20.94 5.03 -10.21
C ALA A 231 21.50 4.01 -9.19
N ALA A 232 21.01 4.05 -7.96
CA ALA A 232 21.41 3.11 -6.90
C ALA A 232 21.07 1.66 -7.27
N ILE A 233 19.85 1.38 -7.75
CA ILE A 233 19.47 0.03 -8.20
C ILE A 233 20.30 -0.39 -9.42
N THR A 234 20.51 0.53 -10.36
CA THR A 234 21.32 0.29 -11.56
C THR A 234 22.72 -0.20 -11.23
N LEU A 235 23.34 0.35 -10.19
CA LEU A 235 24.68 -0.05 -9.74
C LEU A 235 24.64 -1.27 -8.80
N ALA A 236 23.78 -1.22 -7.77
CA ALA A 236 23.77 -2.21 -6.70
C ALA A 236 23.31 -3.59 -7.19
N TYR A 237 22.34 -3.65 -8.10
CA TYR A 237 21.74 -4.92 -8.53
C TYR A 237 22.76 -5.82 -9.28
N PRO A 238 23.43 -5.36 -10.36
CA PRO A 238 24.50 -6.13 -11.00
C PRO A 238 25.63 -6.54 -10.07
N ILE A 239 26.05 -5.62 -9.17
CA ILE A 239 27.14 -5.87 -8.23
C ILE A 239 26.74 -6.98 -7.26
N ALA A 240 25.53 -6.94 -6.71
CA ALA A 240 25.02 -7.98 -5.81
C ALA A 240 24.98 -9.34 -6.51
N PHE A 241 24.48 -9.43 -7.74
CA PHE A 241 24.46 -10.69 -8.49
C PHE A 241 25.86 -11.26 -8.74
N LYS A 242 26.82 -10.41 -9.14
CA LYS A 242 28.21 -10.82 -9.37
C LYS A 242 28.92 -11.25 -8.09
N LEU A 243 28.72 -10.51 -6.99
CA LEU A 243 29.36 -10.82 -5.70
C LEU A 243 28.78 -12.08 -5.04
N LEU A 244 27.47 -12.28 -5.16
CA LEU A 244 26.79 -13.44 -4.56
C LEU A 244 26.90 -14.71 -5.43
N GLY A 245 27.41 -14.60 -6.66
CA GLY A 245 27.51 -15.73 -7.59
C GLY A 245 26.16 -16.32 -8.01
N VAL A 246 25.06 -15.57 -7.84
CA VAL A 246 23.72 -16.02 -8.23
C VAL A 246 23.56 -15.70 -9.71
N SER A 247 23.49 -16.72 -10.56
CA SER A 247 23.17 -16.52 -11.97
C SER A 247 21.68 -16.24 -12.13
N SER A 248 21.33 -15.39 -13.08
CA SER A 248 19.94 -15.15 -13.46
C SER A 248 19.26 -16.33 -14.12
N SER A 249 20.05 -17.24 -14.71
CA SER A 249 19.59 -18.51 -15.27
C SER A 249 18.87 -19.40 -14.24
N LEU A 250 19.18 -19.25 -12.94
CA LEU A 250 18.45 -19.92 -11.86
C LEU A 250 16.99 -19.48 -11.78
N PHE A 251 16.71 -18.22 -12.11
CA PHE A 251 15.36 -17.67 -12.17
C PHE A 251 14.67 -18.00 -13.50
N ASP A 252 15.44 -18.09 -14.59
CA ASP A 252 14.91 -18.48 -15.91
C ASP A 252 14.36 -19.91 -15.91
N ALA A 253 15.00 -20.84 -15.18
CA ALA A 253 14.50 -22.20 -15.01
C ALA A 253 13.14 -22.26 -14.29
N ILE A 254 12.87 -21.31 -13.39
CA ILE A 254 11.59 -21.20 -12.66
C ILE A 254 10.52 -20.54 -13.54
N LEU A 255 10.93 -19.73 -14.51
CA LEU A 255 10.08 -18.96 -15.41
C LEU A 255 9.96 -19.65 -16.78
N ALA A 256 9.64 -20.94 -16.86
CA ALA A 256 9.70 -21.77 -18.08
C ALA A 256 8.99 -21.21 -19.36
N ASN A 257 8.25 -20.10 -19.29
CA ASN A 257 7.67 -19.34 -20.42
C ASN A 257 7.93 -17.82 -20.34
N GLY A 258 8.99 -17.39 -19.65
CA GLY A 258 9.26 -16.01 -19.27
C GLY A 258 10.04 -15.18 -20.29
N GLY A 259 10.07 -15.54 -21.57
CA GLY A 259 11.02 -15.00 -22.56
C GLY A 259 11.27 -13.48 -22.46
N LEU A 260 10.20 -12.67 -22.41
CA LEU A 260 10.35 -11.22 -22.26
C LEU A 260 10.92 -10.79 -20.90
N ILE A 261 10.45 -11.37 -19.78
CA ILE A 261 10.96 -11.01 -18.45
C ILE A 261 12.42 -11.43 -18.28
N THR A 262 12.82 -12.59 -18.83
CA THR A 262 14.20 -13.05 -18.88
C THR A 262 15.09 -12.05 -19.63
N SER A 263 14.69 -11.61 -20.84
CA SER A 263 15.45 -10.59 -21.57
C SER A 263 15.57 -9.26 -20.80
N LEU A 264 14.51 -8.83 -20.12
CA LEU A 264 14.55 -7.62 -19.29
C LEU A 264 15.47 -7.78 -18.07
N ASN A 265 15.53 -8.96 -17.45
CA ASN A 265 16.45 -9.25 -16.35
C ASN A 265 17.92 -9.23 -16.82
N GLN A 266 18.21 -9.83 -17.98
CA GLN A 266 19.55 -9.80 -18.57
C GLN A 266 20.02 -8.36 -18.86
N ILE A 267 19.13 -7.50 -19.38
CA ILE A 267 19.45 -6.07 -19.55
C ILE A 267 19.71 -5.42 -18.19
N GLN A 268 18.88 -5.71 -17.17
CA GLN A 268 19.07 -5.17 -15.81
C GLN A 268 20.41 -5.56 -15.19
N GLU A 269 20.83 -6.81 -15.34
CA GLU A 269 22.12 -7.34 -14.86
C GLU A 269 23.33 -6.69 -15.52
N ASN A 270 23.14 -6.12 -16.70
CA ASN A 270 24.15 -5.36 -17.43
C ASN A 270 23.99 -3.85 -17.21
N PHE A 271 23.58 -3.44 -16.00
CA PHE A 271 23.38 -2.03 -15.63
C PHE A 271 22.31 -1.31 -16.46
N GLY A 272 21.43 -2.04 -17.14
CA GLY A 272 20.37 -1.49 -18.00
C GLY A 272 19.05 -1.22 -17.27
N PHE A 273 19.04 -1.13 -15.94
CA PHE A 273 17.81 -0.91 -15.16
C PHE A 273 16.95 0.28 -15.63
N PRO A 274 17.51 1.46 -16.01
CA PRO A 274 16.70 2.58 -16.48
C PRO A 274 15.89 2.26 -17.74
N LEU A 275 16.41 1.39 -18.61
CA LEU A 275 15.74 0.99 -19.85
C LEU A 275 14.58 0.03 -19.58
N VAL A 276 14.74 -0.87 -18.60
CA VAL A 276 13.74 -1.90 -18.28
C VAL A 276 12.73 -1.49 -17.20
N LEU A 277 12.97 -0.37 -16.52
CA LEU A 277 12.12 0.10 -15.43
C LEU A 277 10.66 0.27 -15.86
N ALA A 278 10.42 1.04 -16.92
CA ALA A 278 9.08 1.31 -17.42
C ALA A 278 8.36 0.03 -17.88
N PRO A 279 8.95 -0.84 -18.75
CA PRO A 279 8.28 -2.07 -19.15
C PRO A 279 8.04 -3.00 -17.96
N LYS A 280 8.95 -3.12 -16.99
CA LYS A 280 8.73 -3.96 -15.80
C LYS A 280 7.63 -3.43 -14.88
N ILE A 281 7.49 -2.10 -14.72
CA ILE A 281 6.34 -1.51 -14.01
C ILE A 281 5.04 -1.84 -14.74
N LEU A 282 5.00 -1.69 -16.07
CA LEU A 282 3.83 -2.01 -16.88
C LEU A 282 3.47 -3.50 -16.80
N MET A 283 4.44 -4.39 -16.84
CA MET A 283 4.23 -5.84 -16.66
C MET A 283 3.70 -6.16 -15.26
N ASN A 284 4.17 -5.49 -14.20
CA ASN A 284 3.60 -5.66 -12.86
C ASN A 284 2.18 -5.10 -12.74
N LEU A 285 1.85 -4.01 -13.44
CA LEU A 285 0.50 -3.46 -13.46
C LEU A 285 -0.48 -4.34 -14.24
N ALA A 286 -0.09 -4.81 -15.42
CA ALA A 286 -0.92 -5.59 -16.33
C ALA A 286 -0.95 -7.08 -15.96
N GLY A 287 0.09 -7.61 -15.33
CA GLY A 287 0.20 -9.03 -15.02
C GLY A 287 0.06 -9.89 -16.28
N ARG A 288 -0.78 -10.93 -16.21
CA ARG A 288 -1.09 -11.80 -17.35
C ARG A 288 -1.80 -11.08 -18.50
N LEU A 289 -2.44 -9.93 -18.27
CA LEU A 289 -3.07 -9.15 -19.35
C LEU A 289 -2.03 -8.62 -20.36
N ALA A 290 -0.75 -8.56 -19.99
CA ALA A 290 0.32 -8.23 -20.93
C ALA A 290 0.57 -9.34 -21.98
N SER A 291 0.20 -10.59 -21.67
CA SER A 291 0.37 -11.75 -22.55
C SER A 291 -0.83 -11.93 -23.47
N LEU A 292 -1.06 -10.98 -24.39
CA LEU A 292 -2.18 -11.07 -25.35
C LEU A 292 -2.20 -12.38 -26.15
N GLY A 293 -1.03 -12.97 -26.43
CA GLY A 293 -0.91 -14.27 -27.09
C GLY A 293 -1.59 -15.41 -26.32
N ASP A 294 -1.61 -15.38 -24.99
CA ASP A 294 -2.25 -16.42 -24.19
C ASP A 294 -3.78 -16.40 -24.32
N TYR A 295 -4.34 -15.20 -24.49
CA TYR A 295 -5.79 -15.02 -24.72
C TYR A 295 -6.17 -15.41 -26.15
N ILE A 296 -5.37 -15.02 -27.14
CA ILE A 296 -5.64 -15.30 -28.56
C ILE A 296 -5.48 -16.78 -28.88
N SER A 297 -4.46 -17.44 -28.32
CA SER A 297 -4.22 -18.88 -28.53
C SER A 297 -5.20 -19.77 -27.77
N GLY A 298 -6.00 -19.21 -26.86
CA GLY A 298 -6.87 -19.97 -25.97
C GLY A 298 -6.13 -20.69 -24.84
N SER A 299 -4.80 -20.54 -24.71
CA SER A 299 -4.02 -21.15 -23.63
C SER A 299 -4.53 -20.75 -22.25
N PHE A 300 -5.02 -19.51 -22.13
CA PHE A 300 -5.65 -19.00 -20.91
C PHE A 300 -6.84 -19.88 -20.46
N LEU A 301 -7.77 -20.19 -21.38
CA LEU A 301 -8.94 -21.03 -21.09
C LEU A 301 -8.57 -22.51 -20.94
N ALA A 302 -7.55 -22.96 -21.66
CA ALA A 302 -7.07 -24.35 -21.60
C ALA A 302 -6.51 -24.75 -20.23
N ASN A 303 -6.04 -23.78 -19.43
CA ASN A 303 -5.56 -24.01 -18.07
C ASN A 303 -6.68 -24.28 -17.04
N GLY A 304 -7.95 -24.30 -17.46
CA GLY A 304 -9.10 -24.59 -16.60
C GLY A 304 -9.42 -23.50 -15.56
N LEU A 305 -10.39 -23.79 -14.71
CA LEU A 305 -10.82 -22.90 -13.60
C LEU A 305 -10.35 -23.41 -12.22
N ASP A 306 -9.39 -24.33 -12.20
CA ASP A 306 -8.84 -24.90 -10.95
C ASP A 306 -7.94 -23.90 -10.20
N ASP A 307 -7.54 -22.80 -10.84
CA ASP A 307 -6.78 -21.71 -10.20
C ASP A 307 -7.46 -20.34 -10.42
N PRO A 308 -8.64 -20.09 -9.84
CA PRO A 308 -9.34 -18.80 -9.97
C PRO A 308 -8.48 -17.60 -9.56
N GLN A 309 -7.51 -17.80 -8.67
CA GLN A 309 -6.55 -16.75 -8.33
C GLN A 309 -5.81 -16.22 -9.57
N GLN A 310 -5.21 -17.11 -10.36
CA GLN A 310 -4.46 -16.70 -11.56
C GLN A 310 -5.34 -16.42 -12.77
N GLN A 311 -6.50 -17.07 -12.87
CA GLN A 311 -7.38 -16.99 -14.03
C GLN A 311 -8.44 -15.89 -13.90
N LEU A 312 -8.83 -15.48 -12.71
CA LEU A 312 -9.91 -14.51 -12.52
C LEU A 312 -9.49 -13.33 -11.66
N PHE A 313 -9.12 -13.58 -10.40
CA PHE A 313 -8.90 -12.50 -9.43
C PHE A 313 -7.70 -11.62 -9.79
N GLN A 314 -6.57 -12.23 -10.17
CA GLN A 314 -5.37 -11.49 -10.54
C GLN A 314 -5.53 -10.68 -11.83
N PRO A 315 -6.03 -11.24 -12.97
CA PRO A 315 -6.28 -10.43 -14.17
C PRO A 315 -7.26 -9.28 -13.94
N LEU A 316 -8.37 -9.51 -13.23
CA LEU A 316 -9.32 -8.44 -12.90
C LEU A 316 -8.71 -7.39 -11.96
N GLY A 317 -7.88 -7.80 -11.00
CA GLY A 317 -7.10 -6.89 -10.17
C GLY A 317 -6.12 -6.04 -10.99
N CYS A 318 -5.43 -6.64 -11.96
CA CYS A 318 -4.57 -5.94 -12.92
C CYS A 318 -5.34 -4.94 -13.78
N LEU A 319 -6.54 -5.30 -14.23
CA LEU A 319 -7.41 -4.36 -14.95
C LEU A 319 -7.77 -3.15 -14.06
N ALA A 320 -8.13 -3.39 -12.81
CA ALA A 320 -8.38 -2.32 -11.84
C ALA A 320 -7.14 -1.44 -11.62
N TYR A 321 -5.94 -2.03 -11.54
CA TYR A 321 -4.68 -1.27 -11.48
C TYR A 321 -4.54 -0.35 -12.69
N MET A 322 -4.63 -0.89 -13.90
CA MET A 322 -4.47 -0.11 -15.13
C MET A 322 -5.47 1.04 -15.21
N ILE A 323 -6.76 0.79 -14.92
CA ILE A 323 -7.82 1.81 -14.91
C ILE A 323 -7.49 2.93 -13.92
N VAL A 324 -7.14 2.59 -12.68
CA VAL A 324 -6.89 3.58 -11.62
C VAL A 324 -5.64 4.40 -11.93
N PHE A 325 -4.55 3.77 -12.38
CA PHE A 325 -3.33 4.48 -12.75
C PHE A 325 -3.55 5.38 -13.97
N ALA A 326 -4.19 4.88 -15.04
CA ALA A 326 -4.54 5.67 -16.20
C ALA A 326 -5.44 6.87 -15.83
N TRP A 327 -6.42 6.66 -14.93
CA TRP A 327 -7.26 7.74 -14.44
C TRP A 327 -6.48 8.79 -13.66
N ALA A 328 -5.52 8.37 -12.83
CA ALA A 328 -4.63 9.27 -12.10
C ALA A 328 -3.73 10.09 -13.02
N PHE A 329 -3.20 9.49 -14.09
CA PHE A 329 -2.44 10.20 -15.13
C PHE A 329 -3.34 11.19 -15.88
N TRP A 330 -4.47 10.73 -16.41
CA TRP A 330 -5.40 11.55 -17.18
C TRP A 330 -5.94 12.74 -16.40
N LYS A 331 -6.20 12.58 -15.09
CA LYS A 331 -6.64 13.69 -14.22
C LYS A 331 -5.49 14.58 -13.74
N GLY A 332 -4.25 14.36 -14.17
CA GLY A 332 -3.06 15.10 -13.74
C GLY A 332 -2.78 14.96 -12.24
N ARG A 333 -3.20 13.84 -11.64
CA ARG A 333 -3.10 13.57 -10.20
C ARG A 333 -1.81 12.83 -9.86
N TYR A 334 -1.21 12.16 -10.84
CA TYR A 334 0.07 11.47 -10.73
C TYR A 334 1.25 12.47 -10.79
N ARG A 335 1.48 13.19 -9.70
CA ARG A 335 2.57 14.17 -9.61
C ARG A 335 3.52 13.84 -8.45
N MET A 336 4.82 13.77 -8.74
CA MET A 336 5.85 13.36 -7.75
C MET A 336 6.03 14.34 -6.58
N ASP A 337 5.50 15.56 -6.68
CA ASP A 337 5.41 16.49 -5.55
C ASP A 337 4.40 16.06 -4.49
N ARG A 338 3.50 15.12 -4.82
CA ARG A 338 2.53 14.58 -3.88
C ARG A 338 3.12 13.41 -3.11
N PRO A 339 3.11 13.46 -1.76
CA PRO A 339 3.73 12.42 -0.92
C PRO A 339 3.23 11.00 -1.22
N LEU A 340 1.92 10.82 -1.46
CA LEU A 340 1.34 9.50 -1.73
C LEU A 340 1.80 8.93 -3.07
N ILE A 341 1.85 9.77 -4.11
CA ILE A 341 2.32 9.38 -5.45
C ILE A 341 3.83 9.11 -5.44
N LEU A 342 4.60 9.92 -4.72
CA LEU A 342 6.03 9.67 -4.57
C LEU A 342 6.26 8.32 -3.89
N LEU A 343 5.59 8.05 -2.77
CA LEU A 343 5.68 6.76 -2.08
C LEU A 343 5.29 5.60 -2.99
N ALA A 344 4.13 5.69 -3.67
CA ALA A 344 3.68 4.67 -4.62
C ALA A 344 4.71 4.45 -5.75
N THR A 345 5.31 5.52 -6.27
CA THR A 345 6.34 5.44 -7.32
C THR A 345 7.60 4.75 -6.82
N LEU A 346 8.11 5.10 -5.63
CA LEU A 346 9.29 4.45 -5.07
C LEU A 346 9.03 2.94 -4.86
N THR A 347 7.83 2.58 -4.39
CA THR A 347 7.43 1.18 -4.25
C THR A 347 7.38 0.46 -5.60
N LEU A 348 6.84 1.09 -6.64
CA LEU A 348 6.81 0.50 -7.99
C LEU A 348 8.21 0.31 -8.57
N ILE A 349 9.12 1.26 -8.37
CA ILE A 349 10.52 1.16 -8.81
C ILE A 349 11.22 -0.02 -8.12
N ILE A 350 11.07 -0.14 -6.80
CA ILE A 350 11.68 -1.24 -6.04
C ILE A 350 11.08 -2.59 -6.43
N THR A 351 9.75 -2.64 -6.65
CA THR A 351 9.08 -3.86 -7.13
C THR A 351 9.58 -4.26 -8.52
N ALA A 352 9.77 -3.29 -9.42
CA ALA A 352 10.31 -3.54 -10.76
C ALA A 352 11.76 -4.05 -10.74
N ALA A 353 12.55 -3.74 -9.70
CA ALA A 353 13.89 -4.28 -9.56
C ALA A 353 13.92 -5.79 -9.31
N THR A 354 12.82 -6.39 -8.86
CA THR A 354 12.76 -7.83 -8.65
C THR A 354 12.87 -8.62 -9.98
N PRO A 355 13.42 -9.85 -9.96
CA PRO A 355 13.57 -10.66 -11.17
C PRO A 355 12.25 -11.29 -11.64
N PHE A 356 11.16 -11.15 -10.87
CA PHE A 356 9.86 -11.75 -11.18
C PHE A 356 8.79 -10.69 -11.38
N ILE A 357 7.72 -11.05 -12.09
CA ILE A 357 6.52 -10.22 -12.18
C ILE A 357 5.51 -10.74 -11.18
N GLN A 358 5.15 -9.92 -10.21
CA GLN A 358 4.24 -10.28 -9.13
C GLN A 358 3.22 -9.16 -8.95
N PRO A 359 2.14 -9.14 -9.76
CA PRO A 359 1.19 -8.03 -9.80
C PRO A 359 0.54 -7.70 -8.45
N ARG A 360 0.37 -8.71 -7.59
CA ARG A 360 -0.10 -8.53 -6.21
C ARG A 360 0.76 -7.56 -5.38
N TYR A 361 2.02 -7.34 -5.77
CA TYR A 361 2.94 -6.40 -5.09
C TYR A 361 2.55 -4.94 -5.35
N VAL A 362 1.72 -4.70 -6.36
CA VAL A 362 1.17 -3.40 -6.72
C VAL A 362 -0.03 -3.00 -5.85
N TYR A 363 -0.55 -3.90 -4.99
CA TYR A 363 -1.73 -3.63 -4.17
C TYR A 363 -1.55 -2.44 -3.19
N GLY A 364 -0.36 -2.33 -2.59
CA GLY A 364 0.01 -1.17 -1.76
C GLY A 364 0.04 0.16 -2.54
N PRO A 365 0.80 0.25 -3.65
CA PRO A 365 0.77 1.39 -4.58
C PRO A 365 -0.63 1.75 -5.08
N TYR A 366 -1.43 0.75 -5.46
CA TYR A 366 -2.82 0.93 -5.89
C TYR A 366 -3.65 1.63 -4.82
N THR A 367 -3.56 1.18 -3.56
CA THR A 367 -4.26 1.78 -2.42
C THR A 367 -3.88 3.25 -2.25
N LEU A 368 -2.58 3.58 -2.36
CA LEU A 368 -2.08 4.96 -2.27
C LEU A 368 -2.61 5.86 -3.40
N VAL A 369 -2.66 5.35 -4.64
CA VAL A 369 -3.19 6.09 -5.80
C VAL A 369 -4.70 6.29 -5.68
N CYS A 370 -5.45 5.30 -5.19
CA CYS A 370 -6.88 5.44 -4.91
C CYS A 370 -7.16 6.56 -3.88
N LEU A 371 -6.39 6.59 -2.79
CA LEU A 371 -6.47 7.65 -1.78
C LEU A 371 -6.16 9.02 -2.40
N GLU A 372 -5.09 9.13 -3.19
CA GLU A 372 -4.74 10.38 -3.87
C GLU A 372 -5.84 10.85 -4.83
N LEU A 373 -6.48 9.95 -5.59
CA LEU A 373 -7.60 10.29 -6.46
C LEU A 373 -8.82 10.82 -5.69
N CYS A 374 -9.00 10.39 -4.44
CA CYS A 374 -10.13 10.74 -3.58
C CYS A 374 -9.88 11.92 -2.64
N LEU A 375 -8.68 12.50 -2.60
CA LEU A 375 -8.45 13.77 -1.92
C LEU A 375 -9.02 14.94 -2.74
N PRO A 376 -9.30 16.11 -2.18
CA PRO A 376 -9.72 17.25 -2.99
C PRO A 376 -8.57 17.70 -3.90
N ARG A 377 -8.90 18.35 -5.02
CA ARG A 377 -7.91 19.16 -5.73
C ARG A 377 -7.70 20.41 -4.89
N VAL A 378 -6.55 20.52 -4.23
CA VAL A 378 -6.10 21.80 -3.70
C VAL A 378 -5.78 22.67 -4.92
N ARG A 379 -6.78 23.43 -5.40
CA ARG A 379 -6.58 24.49 -6.40
C ARG A 379 -5.70 25.53 -5.73
N ARG A 380 -4.55 25.81 -6.35
CA ARG A 380 -3.75 26.97 -6.00
C ARG A 380 -4.51 28.22 -6.39
N SER A 381 -4.56 29.19 -5.49
CA SER A 381 -4.92 30.56 -5.84
C SER A 381 -3.75 31.28 -6.55
N ASP A 382 -2.48 31.03 -6.20
CA ASP A 382 -1.40 31.99 -6.55
C ASP A 382 -0.14 31.41 -7.21
N GLY A 383 -0.20 30.26 -7.90
CA GLY A 383 0.96 29.71 -8.63
C GLY A 383 2.11 29.14 -7.75
N ALA A 384 2.31 29.66 -6.54
CA ALA A 384 3.21 29.14 -5.52
C ALA A 384 2.54 28.01 -4.73
N TYR A 385 3.28 26.93 -4.44
CA TYR A 385 2.80 25.87 -3.56
C TYR A 385 2.59 26.47 -2.16
N LEU A 386 1.34 26.57 -1.69
CA LEU A 386 1.09 26.45 -0.26
C LEU A 386 1.58 25.06 0.14
N ARG A 387 2.84 25.01 0.57
CA ARG A 387 3.30 24.03 1.54
C ARG A 387 2.23 24.02 2.62
N GLN A 388 1.86 22.84 3.13
CA GLN A 388 1.33 22.80 4.50
C GLN A 388 2.19 23.76 5.33
N PRO A 389 1.59 24.73 6.05
CA PRO A 389 2.33 25.78 6.74
C PRO A 389 3.53 25.15 7.42
N ASP A 390 4.72 25.66 7.09
CA ASP A 390 5.98 25.03 7.41
C ASP A 390 5.98 24.70 8.90
N ARG A 391 5.96 23.40 9.24
CA ARG A 391 5.88 22.91 10.64
C ARG A 391 7.00 23.44 11.54
N LEU A 392 8.06 23.98 10.96
CA LEU A 392 9.21 24.55 11.66
C LEU A 392 9.07 26.04 11.96
N GLU A 393 8.08 26.74 11.38
CA GLU A 393 7.82 28.16 11.66
C GLU A 393 6.76 28.36 12.76
N LEU A 394 5.99 27.32 13.10
CA LEU A 394 5.00 27.36 14.20
C LEU A 394 5.54 26.80 15.52
N SER A 395 6.82 26.42 15.58
CA SER A 395 7.49 25.97 16.81
C SER A 395 8.64 26.88 17.25
N LYS A 396 8.76 28.06 16.63
CA LYS A 396 9.47 29.23 17.17
C LYS A 396 8.39 30.22 17.58
#